data_AF-A0A965G8J8-F1
#
_entry.id   AF-A0A965G8J8-F1
#
_cell.length_a   1.000
_cell.length_b   1.000
_cell.length_c   1.000
_cell.angle_alpha   90.00
_cell.angle_beta   90.00
_cell.angle_gamma   90.00
#
_symmetry.space_group_name_H-M   'P 1'
#
loop_
_entity.id
_entity.type
_entity.pdbx_description
1 polymer ?
#
loop_
_entity_poly.entity_id
_entity_poly.type
_entity_poly.pdbx_seq_one_letter_code
_entity_poly.pdbx_strand_id
1 'polypeptide(L)'
;MIIADTGPLVAYLDRSDQHHVWARDVMNTLTEPLLTCEAVVAEACFLLQRGKIPASLIFRMMERGVLKALFDTDREARSLRTLIERYADVPMSLADACLVRMSELLPKAQVWTTDSDFTIYRRDRRSIIPLISPRFSGSRNRGAFP
;
A
#
# COMPACT_ATOMS: atom_id res chain seq x y z
N MET A 1 -2.44 -11.94 3.56
CA MET A 1 -2.65 -10.96 2.46
C MET A 1 -2.27 -9.55 2.90
N ILE A 2 -1.41 -8.91 2.14
CA ILE A 2 -0.99 -7.52 2.37
C ILE A 2 -1.14 -6.76 1.06
N ILE A 3 -1.72 -5.57 1.17
CA ILE A 3 -1.85 -4.61 0.09
C ILE A 3 -0.69 -3.63 0.22
N ALA A 4 0.14 -3.50 -0.81
CA ALA A 4 1.30 -2.62 -0.82
C ALA A 4 0.96 -1.27 -1.44
N ASP A 5 1.33 -0.22 -0.72
CA ASP A 5 1.35 1.15 -1.16
C ASP A 5 2.70 1.55 -1.78
N THR A 6 2.74 2.67 -2.49
CA THR A 6 3.91 3.24 -3.16
C THR A 6 5.06 3.48 -2.18
N GLY A 7 4.79 4.18 -1.08
CA GLY A 7 5.81 4.59 -0.11
C GLY A 7 6.71 3.45 0.37
N PRO A 8 6.17 2.36 0.94
CA PRO A 8 6.98 1.23 1.37
C PRO A 8 7.68 0.46 0.23
N LEU A 9 7.10 0.39 -0.97
CA LEU A 9 7.77 -0.22 -2.12
C LEU A 9 9.01 0.59 -2.51
N VAL A 10 8.90 1.91 -2.55
CA VAL A 10 10.03 2.82 -2.80
C VAL A 10 11.06 2.68 -1.68
N ALA A 11 10.63 2.74 -0.41
CA ALA A 11 11.53 2.62 0.74
C ALA A 11 12.28 1.28 0.75
N TYR A 12 11.64 0.18 0.35
CA TYR A 12 12.29 -1.12 0.24
C TYR A 12 13.39 -1.13 -0.84
N LEU A 13 13.16 -0.48 -1.98
CA LEU A 13 14.06 -0.52 -3.14
C LEU A 13 15.16 0.55 -3.09
N ASP A 14 14.89 1.70 -2.50
CA ASP A 14 15.85 2.77 -2.27
C ASP A 14 16.54 2.59 -0.91
N ARG A 15 17.82 2.22 -0.93
CA ARG A 15 18.62 2.00 0.29
C ARG A 15 18.87 3.28 1.09
N SER A 16 18.68 4.45 0.48
CA SER A 16 18.87 5.74 1.11
C SER A 16 17.58 6.29 1.75
N ASP A 17 16.44 5.65 1.50
CA ASP A 17 15.16 6.05 2.09
C ASP A 17 15.18 5.86 3.62
N GLN A 18 14.66 6.84 4.35
CA GLN A 18 14.60 6.83 5.81
C GLN A 18 13.85 5.63 6.40
N HIS A 19 12.91 5.06 5.65
CA HIS A 19 12.12 3.90 6.04
C HIS A 19 12.67 2.58 5.49
N HIS A 20 13.83 2.58 4.81
CA HIS A 20 14.40 1.40 4.18
C HIS A 20 14.54 0.21 5.13
N VAL A 21 15.10 0.44 6.32
CA VAL A 21 15.31 -0.63 7.31
C VAL A 21 13.97 -1.24 7.74
N TRP A 22 12.98 -0.40 8.05
CA TRP A 22 11.63 -0.86 8.41
C TRP A 22 10.98 -1.63 7.25
N ALA A 23 11.05 -1.11 6.04
CA ALA A 23 10.43 -1.71 4.87
C ALA A 23 11.04 -3.09 4.56
N ARG A 24 12.38 -3.20 4.64
CA ARG A 24 13.11 -4.47 4.52
C ARG A 24 12.69 -5.46 5.61
N ASP A 25 12.59 -5.01 6.85
CA ASP A 25 12.23 -5.90 7.97
C ASP A 25 10.80 -6.42 7.83
N VAL A 26 9.85 -5.60 7.35
CA VAL A 26 8.51 -6.07 6.98
C VAL A 26 8.59 -7.07 5.82
N MET A 27 9.32 -6.77 4.75
CA MET A 27 9.48 -7.68 3.61
C MET A 27 10.02 -9.06 4.01
N ASN A 28 10.91 -9.12 5.01
CA ASN A 28 11.48 -10.36 5.53
C ASN A 28 10.48 -11.24 6.30
N THR A 29 9.35 -10.69 6.75
CA THR A 29 8.30 -11.47 7.43
C THR A 29 7.24 -12.02 6.47
N LEU A 30 7.28 -11.61 5.19
CA LEU A 30 6.23 -11.96 4.24
C LEU A 30 6.43 -13.37 3.69
N THR A 31 5.35 -14.15 3.73
CA THR A 31 5.28 -15.50 3.16
C THR A 31 4.36 -15.59 1.93
N GLU A 32 3.62 -14.52 1.64
CA GLU A 32 2.70 -14.41 0.51
C GLU A 32 3.07 -13.21 -0.38
N PRO A 33 2.71 -13.22 -1.67
CA PRO A 33 2.86 -12.07 -2.54
C PRO A 33 2.13 -10.82 -2.00
N LEU A 34 2.75 -9.66 -2.22
CA LEU A 34 2.10 -8.37 -2.05
C LEU A 34 1.07 -8.15 -3.17
N LEU A 35 -0.08 -7.61 -2.81
CA LEU A 35 -1.12 -7.20 -3.75
C LEU A 35 -1.07 -5.68 -3.92
N THR A 36 -1.30 -5.17 -5.12
CA THR A 36 -1.36 -3.73 -5.38
C THR A 36 -2.21 -3.41 -6.63
N CYS A 37 -2.15 -2.17 -7.10
CA CYS A 37 -2.77 -1.70 -8.33
C CYS A 37 -1.76 -1.00 -9.25
N GLU A 38 -2.12 -0.81 -10.51
CA GLU A 38 -1.30 -0.18 -11.55
C GLU A 38 -0.99 1.29 -11.21
N ALA A 39 -1.89 2.00 -10.52
CA ALA A 39 -1.65 3.38 -10.08
C ALA A 39 -0.46 3.47 -9.10
N VAL A 40 -0.37 2.55 -8.14
CA VAL A 40 0.78 2.43 -7.23
C VAL A 40 2.05 2.03 -7.99
N VAL A 41 1.96 1.10 -8.94
CA VAL A 41 3.11 0.72 -9.78
C VAL A 41 3.64 1.91 -10.57
N ALA A 42 2.75 2.73 -11.14
CA ALA A 42 3.10 3.92 -11.91
C ALA A 42 3.79 4.97 -11.03
N GLU A 43 3.23 5.25 -9.85
CA GLU A 43 3.80 6.20 -8.91
C GLU A 43 5.16 5.73 -8.36
N ALA A 44 5.28 4.44 -8.01
CA ALA A 44 6.54 3.86 -7.57
C ALA A 44 7.62 3.97 -8.65
N CYS A 45 7.30 3.69 -9.92
CA CYS A 45 8.22 3.89 -11.04
C CYS A 45 8.72 5.34 -11.12
N PHE A 46 7.80 6.31 -11.01
CA PHE A 46 8.12 7.74 -11.05
C PHE A 46 9.05 8.15 -9.91
N LEU A 47 8.73 7.75 -8.67
CA LEU A 47 9.52 8.11 -7.49
C LEU A 47 10.91 7.46 -7.50
N LEU A 48 11.02 6.19 -7.90
CA LEU A 48 12.31 5.50 -8.03
C LEU A 48 13.21 6.21 -9.06
N GLN A 49 12.66 6.59 -10.22
CA GLN A 49 13.41 7.33 -11.24
C GLN A 49 13.90 8.68 -10.72
N ARG A 50 13.07 9.41 -9.98
CA ARG A 50 13.44 10.67 -9.32
C ARG A 50 14.59 10.47 -8.32
N GLY A 51 14.61 9.34 -7.62
CA GLY A 51 15.70 8.90 -6.74
C GLY A 51 16.91 8.30 -7.46
N LYS A 52 16.94 8.28 -8.81
CA LYS A 52 17.96 7.61 -9.64
C LYS A 52 18.06 6.09 -9.38
N ILE A 53 16.99 5.48 -8.90
CA ILE A 53 16.84 4.04 -8.72
C ILE A 53 16.14 3.45 -9.96
N PRO A 54 16.60 2.31 -10.52
CA PRO A 54 15.98 1.74 -11.71
C PRO A 54 14.54 1.26 -11.46
N ALA A 55 13.55 1.89 -12.12
CA ALA A 55 12.14 1.47 -12.06
C ALA A 55 11.91 0.00 -12.48
N SER A 56 12.81 -0.57 -13.29
CA SER A 56 12.80 -2.01 -13.64
C SER A 56 12.78 -2.94 -12.42
N LEU A 57 13.20 -2.47 -11.24
CA LEU A 57 13.14 -3.23 -10.00
C LEU A 57 11.70 -3.63 -9.62
N ILE A 58 10.71 -2.75 -9.84
CA ILE A 58 9.30 -3.06 -9.58
C ILE A 58 8.85 -4.22 -10.46
N PHE A 59 9.17 -4.17 -11.75
CA PHE A 59 8.83 -5.23 -12.69
C PHE A 59 9.55 -6.55 -12.36
N ARG A 60 10.79 -6.51 -11.88
CA ARG A 60 11.47 -7.72 -11.36
C ARG A 60 10.73 -8.35 -10.17
N MET A 61 10.13 -7.54 -9.29
CA MET A 61 9.28 -8.08 -8.21
C MET A 61 8.03 -8.76 -8.77
N MET A 62 7.44 -8.19 -9.83
CA MET A 62 6.27 -8.75 -10.50
C MET A 62 6.58 -10.05 -11.24
N GLU A 63 7.67 -10.10 -12.01
CA GLU A 63 8.14 -11.30 -12.71
C GLU A 63 8.41 -12.47 -11.75
N ARG A 64 8.92 -12.17 -10.55
CA ARG A 64 9.16 -13.16 -9.50
C ARG A 64 7.90 -13.52 -8.70
N GLY A 65 6.77 -12.89 -8.99
CA GLY A 65 5.52 -13.08 -8.28
C GLY A 65 5.50 -12.54 -6.85
N VAL A 66 6.48 -11.71 -6.46
CA VAL A 66 6.57 -11.05 -5.14
C VAL A 66 5.56 -9.91 -5.04
N LEU A 67 5.30 -9.20 -6.14
CA LEU A 67 4.31 -8.13 -6.25
C LEU A 67 3.29 -8.48 -7.34
N LYS A 68 2.00 -8.30 -7.07
CA LYS A 68 0.94 -8.54 -8.05
C LYS A 68 -0.01 -7.35 -8.12
N ALA A 69 -0.06 -6.70 -9.28
CA ALA A 69 -1.09 -5.71 -9.58
C ALA A 69 -2.34 -6.43 -10.08
N LEU A 70 -3.39 -6.50 -9.26
CA LEU A 70 -4.60 -7.30 -9.56
C LEU A 70 -5.88 -6.47 -9.36
N PHE A 71 -5.84 -5.18 -9.70
CA PHE A 71 -6.95 -4.26 -9.51
C PHE A 71 -7.54 -3.82 -10.84
N ASP A 72 -8.82 -4.10 -11.05
CA ASP A 72 -9.54 -3.69 -12.25
C ASP A 72 -10.22 -2.33 -12.01
N THR A 73 -9.57 -1.28 -12.50
CA THR A 73 -10.04 0.10 -12.31
C THR A 73 -11.39 0.35 -12.99
N ASP A 74 -11.62 -0.23 -14.17
CA ASP A 74 -12.86 -0.02 -14.92
C ASP A 74 -14.04 -0.69 -14.21
N ARG A 75 -13.83 -1.94 -13.77
CA ARG A 75 -14.82 -2.68 -12.97
C ARG A 75 -15.21 -1.93 -11.69
N GLU A 76 -14.26 -1.28 -11.04
CA GLU A 76 -14.48 -0.61 -9.75
C GLU A 76 -14.71 0.90 -9.86
N ALA A 77 -14.84 1.46 -11.08
CA ALA A 77 -14.89 2.90 -11.34
C ALA A 77 -15.97 3.64 -10.52
N ARG A 78 -17.15 3.03 -10.32
CA ARG A 78 -18.21 3.61 -9.49
C ARG A 78 -17.78 3.76 -8.03
N SER A 79 -17.15 2.72 -7.48
CA SER A 79 -16.67 2.70 -6.08
C SER A 79 -15.54 3.70 -5.88
N LEU A 80 -14.60 3.75 -6.83
CA LEU A 80 -13.49 4.72 -6.84
C LEU A 80 -14.01 6.17 -6.86
N ARG A 81 -14.95 6.48 -7.75
CA ARG A 81 -15.58 7.81 -7.80
C ARG A 81 -16.18 8.18 -6.44
N THR A 82 -16.93 7.28 -5.82
CA THR A 82 -17.53 7.53 -4.50
C THR A 82 -16.49 7.74 -3.39
N LEU A 83 -15.36 7.02 -3.43
CA LEU A 83 -14.28 7.23 -2.47
C LEU A 83 -13.63 8.60 -2.66
N ILE A 84 -13.29 8.97 -3.90
CA ILE A 84 -12.68 10.26 -4.25
C ILE A 84 -13.60 11.42 -3.86
N GLU A 85 -14.89 11.33 -4.19
CA GLU A 85 -15.89 12.35 -3.81
C GLU A 85 -16.03 12.47 -2.29
N ARG A 86 -16.01 11.35 -1.55
CA ARG A 86 -16.11 11.36 -0.09
C ARG A 86 -14.92 12.06 0.57
N TYR A 87 -13.72 11.79 0.07
CA TYR A 87 -12.49 12.28 0.66
C TYR A 87 -11.99 13.55 -0.05
N ALA A 88 -12.86 14.32 -0.71
CA ALA A 88 -12.47 15.51 -1.47
C ALA A 88 -11.77 16.60 -0.64
N ASP A 89 -12.01 16.64 0.68
CA ASP A 89 -11.34 17.55 1.62
C ASP A 89 -9.95 17.04 2.09
N VAL A 90 -9.54 15.86 1.65
CA VAL A 90 -8.26 15.18 1.95
C VAL A 90 -7.57 14.88 0.60
N PRO A 91 -6.23 14.91 0.48
CA PRO A 91 -5.57 14.63 -0.80
C PRO A 91 -5.60 13.13 -1.18
N MET A 92 -6.78 12.59 -1.50
CA MET A 92 -6.91 11.19 -1.96
C MET A 92 -6.49 11.06 -3.42
N SER A 93 -5.38 10.36 -3.66
CA SER A 93 -4.95 10.00 -5.00
C SER A 93 -5.76 8.83 -5.58
N LEU A 94 -5.62 8.58 -6.89
CA LEU A 94 -6.17 7.35 -7.50
C LEU A 94 -5.56 6.10 -6.85
N ALA A 95 -4.26 6.12 -6.52
CA ALA A 95 -3.60 5.01 -5.83
C ALA A 95 -4.29 4.73 -4.50
N ASP A 96 -4.49 5.75 -3.66
CA ASP A 96 -5.14 5.59 -2.36
C ASP A 96 -6.57 5.07 -2.49
N ALA A 97 -7.34 5.63 -3.43
CA ALA A 97 -8.71 5.16 -3.70
C ALA A 97 -8.73 3.68 -4.10
N CYS A 98 -7.80 3.24 -4.95
CA CYS A 98 -7.63 1.85 -5.32
C CYS A 98 -7.26 0.98 -4.11
N LEU A 99 -6.31 1.40 -3.27
CA LEU A 99 -5.89 0.62 -2.10
C LEU A 99 -6.99 0.50 -1.04
N VAL A 100 -7.73 1.59 -0.79
CA VAL A 100 -8.93 1.55 0.06
C VAL A 100 -9.94 0.57 -0.53
N ARG A 101 -10.21 0.64 -1.84
CA ARG A 101 -11.15 -0.28 -2.49
C ARG A 101 -10.69 -1.74 -2.44
N MET A 102 -9.41 -2.01 -2.66
CA MET A 102 -8.82 -3.34 -2.49
C MET A 102 -8.99 -3.85 -1.05
N SER A 103 -8.88 -2.98 -0.05
CA SER A 103 -9.08 -3.36 1.36
C SER A 103 -10.54 -3.71 1.69
N GLU A 104 -11.50 -3.18 0.95
CA GLU A 104 -12.93 -3.56 1.01
C GLU A 104 -13.16 -4.91 0.32
N LEU A 105 -12.57 -5.13 -0.85
CA LEU A 105 -12.65 -6.39 -1.59
C LEU A 105 -11.94 -7.54 -0.88
N LEU A 106 -10.95 -7.24 -0.04
CA LEU A 106 -10.14 -8.19 0.72
C LEU A 106 -10.22 -7.89 2.22
N PRO A 107 -11.33 -8.21 2.92
CA PRO A 107 -11.57 -7.77 4.30
C PRO A 107 -10.56 -8.25 5.35
N LYS A 108 -9.73 -9.25 5.02
CA LYS A 108 -8.65 -9.75 5.89
C LYS A 108 -7.28 -9.13 5.59
N ALA A 109 -7.16 -8.31 4.54
CA ALA A 109 -5.90 -7.70 4.17
C ALA A 109 -5.54 -6.52 5.07
N GLN A 110 -4.25 -6.34 5.28
CA GLN A 110 -3.68 -5.12 5.86
C GLN A 110 -3.10 -4.26 4.74
N VAL A 111 -3.10 -2.94 4.90
CA VAL A 111 -2.39 -2.02 4.00
C VAL A 111 -1.01 -1.71 4.58
N TRP A 112 0.03 -1.99 3.81
CA TRP A 112 1.40 -1.61 4.11
C TRP A 112 1.67 -0.25 3.48
N THR A 113 1.82 0.78 4.30
CA THR A 113 1.93 2.19 3.88
C THR A 113 2.79 3.02 4.82
N THR A 114 3.41 4.06 4.28
CA THR A 114 4.07 5.13 5.04
C THR A 114 3.20 6.39 5.16
N ASP A 115 2.13 6.47 4.40
CA ASP A 115 1.20 7.60 4.39
C ASP A 115 0.26 7.54 5.60
N SER A 116 0.12 8.68 6.28
CA SER A 116 -0.74 8.81 7.44
C SER A 116 -2.20 9.06 7.11
N ASP A 117 -2.53 9.45 5.88
CA ASP A 117 -3.92 9.71 5.50
C ASP A 117 -4.74 8.40 5.49
N PHE A 118 -4.09 7.24 5.38
CA PHE A 118 -4.68 5.93 5.65
C PHE A 118 -5.25 5.76 7.06
N THR A 119 -4.86 6.59 8.04
CA THR A 119 -5.49 6.62 9.37
C THR A 119 -6.84 7.34 9.37
N ILE A 120 -7.10 8.18 8.36
CA ILE A 120 -8.36 8.90 8.13
C ILE A 120 -9.29 8.06 7.26
N TYR A 121 -8.76 7.38 6.25
CA TYR A 121 -9.54 6.52 5.35
C TYR A 121 -10.24 5.37 6.10
N ARG A 122 -11.38 4.94 5.55
CA ARG A 122 -12.23 3.88 6.11
C ARG A 122 -12.65 2.93 5.00
N ARG A 123 -12.50 1.63 5.26
CA ARG A 123 -13.12 0.59 4.44
C ARG A 123 -14.58 0.38 4.85
N ASP A 124 -15.45 0.06 3.90
CA ASP A 124 -16.87 -0.16 4.11
C ASP A 124 -17.54 1.01 4.85
N ARG A 125 -17.05 2.22 4.56
CA ARG A 125 -17.48 3.51 5.12
C ARG A 125 -17.19 3.78 6.60
N ARG A 126 -16.94 2.77 7.43
CA ARG A 126 -16.83 2.96 8.89
C ARG A 126 -15.65 2.24 9.52
N SER A 127 -15.17 1.18 8.90
CA SER A 127 -14.15 0.33 9.50
C SER A 127 -12.76 0.91 9.27
N ILE A 128 -11.95 0.92 10.33
CA ILE A 128 -10.53 1.26 10.23
C ILE A 128 -9.85 0.24 9.32
N ILE A 129 -8.96 0.73 8.46
CA ILE A 129 -8.10 -0.10 7.62
C ILE A 129 -6.95 -0.61 8.51
N PRO A 130 -6.74 -1.92 8.65
CA PRO A 130 -5.59 -2.44 9.38
C PRO A 130 -4.29 -2.04 8.66
N LEU A 131 -3.38 -1.37 9.37
CA LEU A 131 -2.14 -0.83 8.76
C LEU A 131 -0.89 -1.56 9.25
N ILE A 132 0.07 -1.72 8.35
CA ILE A 132 1.48 -1.96 8.66
C ILE A 132 2.20 -0.64 8.32
N SER A 133 2.60 0.12 9.33
CA SER A 133 3.17 1.47 9.16
C SER A 133 4.29 1.73 10.16
N PRO A 134 5.33 2.52 9.80
CA PRO A 134 6.44 2.81 10.70
C PRO A 134 6.00 3.55 11.98
N ARG A 135 4.82 4.20 11.97
CA ARG A 135 4.26 4.88 13.14
C ARG A 135 3.77 3.93 14.23
N PHE A 136 3.51 2.67 13.89
CA PHE A 136 2.98 1.67 14.83
C PHE A 136 3.97 0.52 15.08
N SER A 137 5.14 0.53 14.41
CA SER A 137 6.19 -0.45 14.64
C SER A 137 6.96 -0.15 15.93
N GLY A 138 6.30 -0.45 17.05
CA GLY A 138 6.82 -0.38 18.42
C GLY A 138 6.14 -1.35 19.38
N SER A 139 4.98 -1.92 19.05
CA SER A 139 4.33 -2.93 19.89
C SER A 139 4.71 -4.35 19.46
N ARG A 140 5.86 -4.85 19.96
CA ARG A 140 5.95 -6.29 20.21
C ARG A 140 4.90 -6.64 21.25
N ASN A 141 3.87 -7.37 20.83
CA ASN A 141 3.09 -8.33 21.61
C ASN A 141 2.75 -7.92 23.06
N ARG A 142 1.61 -7.25 23.27
CA ARG A 142 0.78 -7.39 24.48
C ARG A 142 -0.68 -7.26 24.11
N GLY A 143 -1.45 -8.32 24.32
CA GLY A 143 -2.90 -8.28 24.28
C GLY A 143 -3.48 -9.37 23.40
N ALA A 144 -3.64 -10.56 23.99
CA ALA A 144 -4.82 -11.35 23.71
C ALA A 144 -6.04 -10.42 23.82
N PHE A 145 -6.89 -10.39 22.79
CA PHE A 145 -8.21 -9.82 22.94
C PHE A 145 -9.15 -10.90 23.50
N PRO A 146 -10.08 -10.50 24.39
CA PRO A 146 -10.96 -11.40 25.14
C PRO A 146 -11.98 -12.12 24.27
#